data_AF-A0A846WAM6-F1
#
_entry.id   AF-A0A846WAM6-F1
#
_cell.length_a   1.000
_cell.length_b   1.000
_cell.length_c   1.000
_cell.angle_alpha   90.00
_cell.angle_beta   90.00
_cell.angle_gamma   90.00
#
_symmetry.space_group_name_H-M   'P 1'
#
loop_
_entity.id
_entity.type
_entity.pdbx_description
1 polymer ?
#
loop_
_entity_poly.entity_id
_entity_poly.type
_entity_poly.pdbx_seq_one_letter_code
_entity_poly.pdbx_strand_id
1 'polypeptide(L)'
;MSHSVNLELLDSIVARMTGFGEFFDEQITAFDTAISKLQTGWEGDAASAQQAAHARLMAAAKEIRDGIEDMRQSAQAAHSNYTEAIAANVAMWRS
;
A
#
# COMPACT_ATOMS: atom_id res chain seq x y z
N MET A 1 11.50 29.03 -13.82
CA MET A 1 10.74 27.77 -13.66
C MET A 1 10.30 27.70 -12.21
N SER A 2 9.01 27.82 -11.92
CA SER A 2 8.48 27.58 -10.58
C SER A 2 7.95 26.14 -10.55
N HIS A 3 8.65 25.25 -9.86
CA HIS A 3 8.09 23.94 -9.51
C HIS A 3 7.16 24.16 -8.32
N SER A 4 5.89 24.48 -8.59
CA SER A 4 4.84 24.38 -7.58
C SER A 4 4.55 22.89 -7.39
N VAL A 5 4.87 22.37 -6.22
CA VAL A 5 4.36 21.06 -5.81
C VAL A 5 2.88 21.21 -5.50
N ASN A 6 2.06 20.41 -6.16
CA ASN A 6 0.64 20.35 -5.87
C ASN A 6 0.44 19.43 -4.66
N LEU A 7 0.28 20.04 -3.48
CA LEU A 7 0.04 19.32 -2.22
C LEU A 7 -1.28 18.54 -2.25
N GLU A 8 -2.32 19.07 -2.89
CA GLU A 8 -3.60 18.37 -3.06
C GLU A 8 -3.46 17.09 -3.89
N LEU A 9 -2.57 17.10 -4.89
CA LEU A 9 -2.24 15.91 -5.66
C LEU A 9 -1.57 14.85 -4.77
N LEU A 10 -0.63 15.25 -3.89
CA LEU A 10 0.00 14.32 -2.94
C LEU A 10 -1.03 13.72 -1.97
N ASP A 11 -1.95 14.53 -1.44
CA ASP A 11 -3.04 14.04 -0.58
C ASP A 11 -3.96 13.06 -1.31
N SER A 12 -4.31 13.35 -2.57
CA SER A 12 -5.14 12.46 -3.39
C SER A 12 -4.45 11.12 -3.65
N ILE A 13 -3.13 11.13 -3.85
CA ILE A 13 -2.32 9.94 -4.06
C ILE A 13 -2.27 9.11 -2.78
N VAL A 14 -2.02 9.73 -1.63
CA VAL A 14 -2.04 9.07 -0.31
C VAL A 14 -3.40 8.42 -0.07
N ALA A 15 -4.50 9.13 -0.28
CA ALA A 15 -5.85 8.59 -0.10
C ALA A 15 -6.12 7.39 -1.01
N ARG A 16 -5.67 7.45 -2.28
CA ARG A 16 -5.84 6.34 -3.23
C ARG A 16 -5.00 5.11 -2.85
N MET A 17 -3.79 5.32 -2.34
CA MET A 17 -2.93 4.23 -1.85
C MET A 17 -3.55 3.55 -0.62
N THR A 18 -4.09 4.33 0.33
CA THR A 18 -4.79 3.78 1.49
C THR A 18 -5.98 2.93 1.08
N GLY A 19 -6.88 3.46 0.24
CA GLY A 19 -8.06 2.71 -0.21
C GLY A 19 -7.70 1.45 -1.01
N PHE A 20 -6.64 1.50 -1.80
CA PHE A 20 -6.14 0.30 -2.50
C PHE A 20 -5.58 -0.74 -1.54
N GLY A 21 -4.82 -0.33 -0.52
CA GLY A 21 -4.29 -1.23 0.50
C GLY A 21 -5.40 -1.96 1.27
N GLU A 22 -6.42 -1.21 1.72
CA GLU A 22 -7.58 -1.78 2.40
C GLU A 22 -8.33 -2.78 1.51
N PHE A 23 -8.62 -2.41 0.26
CA PHE A 23 -9.27 -3.30 -0.69
C PHE A 23 -8.45 -4.57 -0.94
N PHE A 24 -7.14 -4.43 -1.16
CA PHE A 24 -6.25 -5.55 -1.40
C PHE A 24 -6.23 -6.53 -0.22
N ASP A 25 -6.16 -6.01 1.01
CA ASP A 25 -6.16 -6.82 2.22
C ASP A 25 -7.47 -7.57 2.44
N GLU A 26 -8.59 -6.94 2.12
CA GLU A 26 -9.89 -7.60 2.16
C GLU A 26 -9.95 -8.76 1.17
N GLN A 27 -9.49 -8.55 -0.07
CA GLN A 27 -9.50 -9.59 -1.10
C GLN A 27 -8.56 -10.76 -0.77
N ILE A 28 -7.34 -10.48 -0.30
CA ILE A 28 -6.38 -11.55 0.00
C ILE A 28 -6.81 -12.37 1.22
N THR A 29 -7.41 -11.72 2.22
CA THR A 29 -7.96 -12.40 3.41
C THR A 29 -9.16 -13.29 3.04
N ALA A 30 -10.04 -12.80 2.17
CA ALA A 30 -11.16 -13.60 1.66
C ALA A 30 -10.67 -14.83 0.89
N PHE A 31 -9.64 -14.66 0.06
CA PHE A 31 -9.01 -15.75 -0.67
C PHE A 31 -8.36 -16.79 0.27
N ASP A 32 -7.54 -16.36 1.23
CA ASP A 32 -6.91 -17.25 2.23
C ASP A 32 -7.94 -18.06 3.02
N THR A 33 -9.02 -17.40 3.44
CA THR A 33 -10.15 -18.05 4.13
C THR A 33 -10.82 -19.11 3.25
N ALA A 34 -11.02 -18.82 1.96
CA ALA A 34 -11.63 -19.76 1.02
C ALA A 34 -10.74 -20.98 0.77
N ILE A 35 -9.44 -20.76 0.58
CA ILE A 35 -8.45 -21.84 0.40
C ILE A 35 -8.37 -22.73 1.65
N SER A 36 -8.30 -22.13 2.83
CA SER A 36 -8.20 -22.86 4.10
C SER A 36 -9.40 -23.80 4.32
N LYS A 37 -10.60 -23.41 3.86
CA LYS A 37 -11.79 -24.29 3.90
C LYS A 37 -11.66 -25.48 2.94
N LEU A 38 -11.15 -25.25 1.73
CA LEU A 38 -10.99 -26.29 0.72
C LEU A 38 -9.95 -27.36 1.10
N GLN A 39 -8.93 -26.99 1.86
CA GLN A 39 -7.86 -27.92 2.27
C GLN A 39 -8.31 -28.99 3.27
N THR A 40 -9.51 -28.90 3.85
CA THR A 40 -9.99 -29.87 4.87
C THR A 40 -10.36 -31.25 4.32
N GLY A 41 -10.47 -31.42 3.01
CA GLY A 41 -10.81 -32.71 2.39
C GLY A 41 -10.07 -32.99 1.08
N TRP A 42 -9.01 -32.23 0.79
CA TRP A 42 -8.26 -32.33 -0.45
C TRP A 42 -6.84 -32.84 -0.17
N GLU A 43 -6.56 -34.07 -0.61
CA GLU A 43 -5.28 -34.75 -0.41
C GLU A 43 -4.60 -35.11 -1.74
N GLY A 44 -3.32 -35.47 -1.67
CA GLY A 44 -2.49 -35.90 -2.80
C GLY A 44 -1.67 -34.78 -3.44
N ASP A 45 -0.97 -35.10 -4.52
CA ASP A 45 0.03 -34.21 -5.14
C ASP A 45 -0.53 -32.85 -5.56
N ALA A 46 -1.79 -32.82 -6.00
CA ALA A 46 -2.48 -31.58 -6.37
C ALA A 46 -2.69 -30.65 -5.16
N ALA A 47 -3.00 -31.23 -3.98
CA ALA A 47 -3.14 -30.47 -2.74
C ALA A 47 -1.79 -29.88 -2.30
N SER A 48 -0.71 -30.66 -2.38
CA SER A 48 0.64 -30.17 -2.07
C SER A 48 1.08 -29.05 -3.03
N ALA A 49 0.82 -29.20 -4.33
CA ALA A 49 1.12 -28.17 -5.33
C ALA A 49 0.32 -26.88 -5.07
N GLN A 50 -0.95 -27.02 -4.70
CA GLN A 50 -1.78 -25.87 -4.33
C GLN A 50 -1.28 -25.19 -3.06
N GLN A 51 -0.91 -25.95 -2.01
CA GLN A 51 -0.39 -25.37 -0.77
C GLN A 51 0.91 -24.58 -1.04
N ALA A 52 1.79 -25.08 -1.91
CA ALA A 52 2.97 -24.36 -2.34
C ALA A 52 2.64 -23.08 -3.11
N ALA A 53 1.66 -23.13 -4.03
CA ALA A 53 1.20 -21.95 -4.76
C ALA A 53 0.57 -20.92 -3.82
N HIS A 54 -0.22 -21.37 -2.85
CA HIS A 54 -0.84 -20.55 -1.81
C HIS A 54 0.21 -19.82 -0.98
N ALA A 55 1.22 -20.54 -0.49
CA ALA A 55 2.31 -19.94 0.28
C ALA A 55 3.06 -18.86 -0.50
N ARG A 56 3.34 -19.09 -1.80
CA ARG A 56 3.97 -18.07 -2.66
C ARG A 56 3.08 -16.85 -2.84
N LEU A 57 1.78 -17.05 -3.02
CA LEU A 57 0.84 -15.95 -3.17
C LEU A 57 0.73 -15.12 -1.88
N MET A 58 0.69 -15.76 -0.70
CA MET A 58 0.67 -15.04 0.58
C MET A 58 1.96 -14.25 0.82
N ALA A 59 3.12 -14.80 0.43
CA ALA A 59 4.39 -14.07 0.48
C ALA A 59 4.37 -12.83 -0.44
N ALA A 60 3.96 -13.00 -1.70
CA ALA A 60 3.83 -11.88 -2.63
C ALA A 60 2.81 -10.83 -2.15
N ALA A 61 1.71 -11.25 -1.53
CA ALA A 61 0.74 -10.33 -0.95
C ALA A 61 1.31 -9.51 0.21
N LYS A 62 2.20 -10.09 1.01
CA LYS A 62 2.94 -9.34 2.02
C LYS A 62 3.85 -8.29 1.37
N GLU A 63 4.59 -8.66 0.33
CA GLU A 63 5.46 -7.71 -0.39
C GLU A 63 4.66 -6.52 -0.97
N ILE A 64 3.46 -6.78 -1.50
CA ILE A 64 2.58 -5.74 -2.01
C ILE A 64 2.12 -4.80 -0.90
N ARG A 65 1.67 -5.35 0.25
CA ARG A 65 1.29 -4.53 1.41
C ARG A 65 2.43 -3.62 1.87
N ASP A 66 3.60 -4.21 2.07
CA ASP A 66 4.77 -3.49 2.55
C ASP A 66 5.13 -2.35 1.58
N GLY A 67 5.09 -2.62 0.26
CA GLY A 67 5.34 -1.60 -0.76
C GLY A 67 4.32 -0.47 -0.81
N ILE A 68 3.02 -0.77 -0.63
CA ILE A 68 1.97 0.26 -0.56
C ILE A 68 2.21 1.17 0.65
N GLU A 69 2.57 0.58 1.79
CA GLU A 69 2.85 1.32 3.02
C GLU A 69 4.09 2.21 2.88
N ASP A 70 5.17 1.70 2.30
CA ASP A 70 6.38 2.49 2.02
C ASP A 70 6.09 3.67 1.09
N MET A 71 5.27 3.45 0.05
CA MET A 71 4.84 4.50 -0.87
C MET A 71 3.98 5.57 -0.16
N ARG A 72 3.08 5.15 0.72
CA ARG A 72 2.23 6.04 1.53
C ARG A 72 3.07 6.91 2.46
N GLN A 73 4.02 6.32 3.18
CA GLN A 73 4.94 7.04 4.07
C GLN A 73 5.80 8.06 3.30
N SER A 74 6.33 7.65 2.15
CA SER A 74 7.13 8.52 1.29
C SER A 74 6.34 9.72 0.79
N ALA A 75 5.09 9.52 0.37
CA ALA A 75 4.20 10.61 -0.06
C ALA A 75 3.85 11.57 1.09
N GLN A 76 3.61 11.06 2.29
CA GLN A 76 3.36 11.88 3.49
C GLN A 76 4.59 12.70 3.90
N ALA A 77 5.77 12.10 3.86
CA ALA A 77 7.02 12.81 4.13
C ALA A 77 7.26 13.94 3.12
N ALA A 78 7.02 13.68 1.83
CA ALA A 78 7.10 14.70 0.80
C ALA A 78 6.11 15.85 1.07
N HIS A 79 4.86 15.54 1.39
CA HIS A 79 3.84 16.54 1.72
C HIS A 79 4.28 17.44 2.89
N SER A 80 4.77 16.86 4.00
CA SER A 80 5.26 17.62 5.17
C SER A 80 6.41 18.55 4.79
N ASN A 81 7.43 18.01 4.12
CA ASN A 81 8.62 18.77 3.73
C ASN A 81 8.28 19.98 2.85
N TYR A 82 7.38 19.81 1.88
CA TYR A 82 6.97 20.90 1.01
C TYR A 82 6.10 21.94 1.72
N THR A 83 5.22 21.50 2.63
CA THR A 83 4.41 22.41 3.47
C THR A 83 5.29 23.30 4.34
N GLU A 84 6.30 22.72 4.99
CA GLU A 84 7.26 23.44 5.83
C GLU A 84 8.09 24.43 5.02
N ALA A 85 8.57 24.04 3.84
CA ALA A 85 9.31 24.93 2.95
C ALA A 85 8.48 26.14 2.49
N ILE A 86 7.19 25.94 2.18
CA ILE A 86 6.28 27.04 1.85
C ILE A 86 6.10 27.98 3.05
N ALA A 87 5.86 27.43 4.24
CA ALA A 87 5.68 28.22 5.46
C ALA A 87 6.92 29.06 5.81
N ALA A 88 8.11 28.47 5.72
CA ALA A 88 9.38 29.15 5.97
C ALA A 88 9.62 30.30 4.98
N ASN A 89 9.37 30.06 3.69
CA ASN A 89 9.48 31.11 2.68
C ASN A 89 8.51 32.26 2.97
N VAL A 90 7.22 31.96 3.23
CA VAL A 90 6.21 32.99 3.54
C VAL A 90 6.59 33.80 4.79
N ALA A 91 7.17 33.17 5.81
CA ALA A 91 7.65 33.87 7.00
C ALA A 91 8.79 34.85 6.68
N MET A 92 9.76 34.44 5.84
CA MET A 92 10.87 35.31 5.42
C MET A 92 10.42 36.54 4.62
N TRP A 93 9.37 36.42 3.80
CA TRP A 93 8.85 37.56 3.02
C TRP A 93 7.96 38.51 3.83
N ARG A 94 7.56 38.10 5.05
CA ARG A 94 6.73 38.89 5.96
C ARG A 94 7.54 39.58 7.08
N SER A 95 8.84 39.32 7.16
CA SER A 95 9.81 39.99 8.06
C SER A 95 10.57 41.09 7.33
#